data_AF-A0A534M6Q8-F1
#
_entry.id   AF-A0A534M6Q8-F1
#
_cell.length_a   1.000
_cell.length_b   1.000
_cell.length_c   1.000
_cell.angle_alpha   90.00
_cell.angle_beta   90.00
_cell.angle_gamma   90.00
#
_symmetry.space_group_name_H-M   'P 1'
#
loop_
_entity.id
_entity.type
_entity.pdbx_description
1 polymer ?
#
loop_
_entity_poly.entity_id
_entity_poly.type
_entity_poly.pdbx_seq_one_letter_code
_entity_poly.pdbx_strand_id
1 'polypeptide(L)'
;MALKPADGTVAQQVCRVCGGEVNPHGECVVCGTKQDAPAMADKGLPSWLKTESGEATTWLNAPGTGDSRDEALRKWLSGEDTAFQDWIGVPTTSGGALTARATPDRMSDDKVRELRSKAMEVDGMRAELESMRATLNRELSNFRQGKFDPVKYIEETATLSKQLQTEIAKRKELEQEIEHIKKGSIAVIKYVKTQQLKAGTSPEMKKRLEQEQKLEQEIEHIKKGSIAVIKYVKTQQLKAGTSPEMKKRLEQEQKLREEIETESAKLRSVNEVLKKQIESGFAKLKPDQRDMKRREADLMEREAALRGKEERIAAIHPDEVNAPTEELKRRLEEELREMEQDYLAKEEQFKKRIISLEGDVNRYKIEDKVRVEAQAFEGKPRTELGGALTKKEHDVLQRERTLLLREQDLQRLQDDLQVKEDEIKKVKEPLAYKEEELLRREEDMLYREKLVQAERRKVEEAKAQGGSTEELDMKARLEELKSQINQKEEEVRTK
;
A
#
# COMPACT_ATOMS: atom_id res chain seq x y z
N MET A 1 42.39 69.35 -3.34
CA MET A 1 41.04 68.85 -3.70
C MET A 1 41.20 67.61 -4.59
N ALA A 2 40.17 66.74 -4.60
CA ALA A 2 40.06 65.39 -5.19
C ALA A 2 40.60 64.27 -4.27
N LEU A 3 39.82 63.72 -3.32
CA LEU A 3 38.65 62.81 -3.37
C LEU A 3 39.01 61.33 -3.55
N LYS A 4 38.69 60.56 -2.49
CA LYS A 4 38.65 59.08 -2.37
C LYS A 4 37.78 58.42 -3.45
N PRO A 5 38.01 57.12 -3.71
CA PRO A 5 36.95 56.13 -3.76
C PRO A 5 36.89 55.31 -2.46
N ALA A 6 35.67 54.98 -2.05
CA ALA A 6 35.37 54.08 -0.95
C ALA A 6 35.35 52.64 -1.48
N ASP A 7 36.12 51.75 -0.86
CA ASP A 7 36.01 50.31 -1.12
C ASP A 7 34.72 49.80 -0.48
N GLY A 8 33.83 49.33 -1.33
CA GLY A 8 32.59 48.67 -0.96
C GLY A 8 32.88 47.31 -0.33
N THR A 9 32.20 47.05 0.78
CA THR A 9 32.06 45.74 1.40
C THR A 9 31.45 44.74 0.42
N VAL A 10 32.28 43.91 -0.20
CA VAL A 10 31.81 42.68 -0.87
C VAL A 10 31.55 41.67 0.24
N ALA A 11 30.28 41.31 0.44
CA ALA A 11 29.89 40.28 1.41
C ALA A 11 30.54 38.95 1.02
N GLN A 12 31.54 38.52 1.78
CA GLN A 12 32.23 37.25 1.59
C GLN A 12 31.24 36.13 1.95
N GLN A 13 30.71 35.45 0.92
CA GLN A 13 29.75 34.37 1.11
C GLN A 13 30.44 33.15 1.70
N VAL A 14 29.98 32.76 2.88
CA VAL A 14 30.48 31.62 3.64
C VAL A 14 29.51 30.46 3.48
N CYS A 15 30.01 29.25 3.27
CA CYS A 15 29.19 28.07 3.09
C CYS A 15 28.34 27.80 4.34
N ARG A 16 27.02 27.71 4.18
CA ARG A 16 26.10 27.45 5.30
C ARG A 16 26.28 26.08 5.96
N VAL A 17 26.97 25.15 5.31
CA VAL A 17 27.15 23.77 5.81
C VAL A 17 28.44 23.64 6.63
N CYS A 18 29.56 24.17 6.15
CA CYS A 18 30.87 23.95 6.78
C CYS A 18 31.62 25.23 7.16
N GLY A 19 31.06 26.41 6.87
CA GLY A 19 31.73 27.69 7.12
C GLY A 19 32.94 27.97 6.20
N GLY A 20 33.16 27.16 5.15
CA GLY A 20 34.22 27.36 4.18
C GLY A 20 33.90 28.43 3.14
N GLU A 21 34.92 28.96 2.47
CA GLU A 21 34.75 29.96 1.41
C GLU A 21 34.01 29.38 0.20
N VAL A 22 33.16 30.20 -0.43
CA VAL A 22 32.36 29.83 -1.61
C VAL A 22 32.95 30.52 -2.84
N ASN A 23 33.15 29.76 -3.91
CA ASN A 23 33.68 30.29 -5.17
C ASN A 23 32.61 31.13 -5.92
N PRO A 24 32.98 31.92 -6.94
CA PRO A 24 32.03 32.74 -7.71
C PRO A 24 30.94 31.94 -8.45
N HIS A 25 31.09 30.62 -8.57
CA HIS A 25 30.11 29.72 -9.15
C HIS A 25 29.13 29.11 -8.12
N GLY A 26 29.20 29.56 -6.86
CA GLY A 26 28.33 29.13 -5.77
C GLY A 26 28.76 27.83 -5.11
N GLU A 27 29.92 27.25 -5.45
CA GLU A 27 30.37 25.97 -4.88
C GLU A 27 31.38 26.20 -3.74
N CYS A 28 31.15 25.54 -2.61
CA CYS A 28 32.08 25.60 -1.49
C CYS A 28 33.39 24.87 -1.82
N VAL A 29 34.52 25.55 -1.64
CA VAL A 29 35.85 24.99 -1.95
C VAL A 29 36.27 23.89 -0.95
N VAL A 30 35.63 23.84 0.21
CA VAL A 30 35.97 22.90 1.30
C VAL A 30 35.14 21.61 1.22
N CYS A 31 33.84 21.70 0.94
CA CYS A 31 32.94 20.54 0.95
C CYS A 31 32.18 20.28 -0.36
N GLY A 32 32.41 21.10 -1.41
CA GLY A 32 31.80 20.92 -2.73
C GLY A 32 30.31 21.26 -2.80
N THR A 33 29.69 21.73 -1.71
CA THR A 33 28.26 22.04 -1.68
C THR A 33 27.97 23.30 -2.49
N LYS A 34 27.08 23.17 -3.48
CA LYS A 34 26.59 24.28 -4.31
C LYS A 34 25.50 25.06 -3.57
N GLN A 35 25.69 26.37 -3.46
CA GLN A 35 24.85 27.33 -2.76
C GLN A 35 24.35 28.33 -3.80
N ASP A 36 23.02 28.44 -3.96
CA ASP A 36 22.43 29.43 -4.85
C ASP A 36 22.58 30.85 -4.28
N ALA A 37 22.88 31.81 -5.16
CA ALA A 37 23.11 33.21 -4.80
C ALA A 37 21.84 33.86 -4.20
N PRO A 38 21.97 34.83 -3.27
CA PRO A 38 20.83 35.48 -2.66
C PRO A 38 20.21 36.50 -3.61
N ALA A 39 19.00 36.23 -4.08
CA ALA A 39 18.15 37.24 -4.71
C ALA A 39 17.64 38.21 -3.63
N MET A 40 17.79 39.51 -3.88
CA MET A 40 17.17 40.54 -3.06
C MET A 40 15.65 40.37 -3.05
N ALA A 41 15.06 40.65 -1.89
CA ALA A 41 13.65 40.51 -1.58
C ALA A 41 12.75 41.16 -2.63
N ASP A 42 11.82 40.36 -3.17
CA ASP A 42 10.53 40.89 -3.59
C ASP A 42 9.42 39.92 -3.17
N LYS A 43 8.33 40.51 -2.71
CA LYS A 43 7.19 39.83 -2.10
C LYS A 43 6.42 39.04 -3.16
N GLY A 44 6.06 37.79 -2.84
CA GLY A 44 4.92 37.10 -3.45
C GLY A 44 5.28 35.90 -4.33
N LEU A 45 4.82 34.74 -3.84
CA LEU A 45 4.67 33.44 -4.52
C LEU A 45 5.95 32.58 -4.70
N PRO A 46 5.94 31.30 -4.24
CA PRO A 46 7.07 30.39 -4.37
C PRO A 46 7.30 29.96 -5.83
N SER A 47 8.59 29.83 -6.18
CA SER A 47 9.15 29.63 -7.51
C SER A 47 8.89 28.28 -8.17
N TRP A 48 8.12 27.38 -7.56
CA TRP A 48 7.74 26.09 -8.19
C TRP A 48 6.67 26.26 -9.29
N LEU A 49 6.07 27.45 -9.39
CA LEU A 49 5.00 27.77 -10.33
C LEU A 49 5.53 28.40 -11.63
N LYS A 50 6.86 28.47 -11.81
CA LYS A 50 7.50 29.21 -12.91
C LYS A 50 8.33 28.35 -13.85
N THR A 51 8.02 27.05 -13.97
CA THR A 51 8.64 26.18 -14.96
C THR A 51 7.55 25.35 -15.64
N GLU A 52 7.45 25.53 -16.96
CA GLU A 52 6.64 24.78 -17.92
C GLU A 52 5.13 25.06 -18.00
N SER A 53 4.80 26.33 -18.28
CA SER A 53 3.57 26.68 -19.02
C SER A 53 3.74 26.30 -20.50
N GLY A 54 3.60 25.02 -20.84
CA GLY A 54 3.73 24.54 -22.22
C GLY A 54 2.75 23.44 -22.62
N GLU A 55 2.52 22.44 -21.75
CA GLU A 55 1.84 21.21 -22.20
C GLU A 55 0.73 20.70 -21.26
N ALA A 56 0.34 21.48 -20.23
CA ALA A 56 -0.73 21.09 -19.31
C ALA A 56 -2.10 21.73 -19.61
N THR A 57 -2.23 22.55 -20.66
CA THR A 57 -3.45 23.37 -20.90
C THR A 57 -4.46 22.75 -21.87
N THR A 58 -4.21 21.55 -22.41
CA THR A 58 -5.10 20.92 -23.39
C THR A 58 -6.24 20.11 -22.79
N TRP A 59 -6.23 19.81 -21.48
CA TRP A 59 -7.30 19.04 -20.82
C TRP A 59 -8.40 19.90 -20.19
N LEU A 60 -8.19 21.22 -20.05
CA LEU A 60 -9.15 22.13 -19.42
C LEU A 60 -10.05 22.89 -20.40
N ASN A 61 -9.81 22.80 -21.71
CA ASN A 61 -10.62 23.47 -22.72
C ASN A 61 -11.50 22.49 -23.49
N ALA A 62 -12.61 22.08 -22.85
CA ALA A 62 -13.83 21.74 -23.60
C ALA A 62 -14.51 23.06 -24.01
N PRO A 63 -14.96 23.22 -25.27
CA PRO A 63 -15.46 24.50 -25.75
C PRO A 63 -16.87 24.75 -25.18
N GLY A 64 -17.01 25.77 -24.32
CA GLY A 64 -18.32 26.39 -24.06
C GLY A 64 -18.69 26.80 -22.62
N THR A 65 -17.84 26.63 -21.59
CA THR A 65 -18.27 26.87 -20.18
C THR A 65 -17.32 27.70 -19.31
N GLY A 66 -16.30 28.35 -19.89
CA GLY A 66 -15.27 29.10 -19.15
C GLY A 66 -15.83 30.21 -18.24
N ASP A 67 -16.74 31.03 -18.76
CA ASP A 67 -17.24 32.20 -18.01
C ASP A 67 -18.06 31.81 -16.77
N SER A 68 -18.83 30.71 -16.83
CA SER A 68 -19.66 30.26 -15.72
C SER A 68 -18.84 29.68 -14.57
N ARG A 69 -17.76 28.95 -14.90
CA ARG A 69 -16.88 28.33 -13.90
C ARG A 69 -16.00 29.36 -13.19
N ASP A 70 -15.53 30.36 -13.92
CA ASP A 70 -14.75 31.46 -13.36
C ASP A 70 -15.61 32.40 -12.49
N GLU A 71 -16.89 32.57 -12.82
CA GLU A 71 -17.83 33.33 -12.00
C GLU A 71 -18.22 32.58 -10.71
N ALA A 72 -18.38 31.25 -10.76
CA ALA A 72 -18.56 30.41 -9.56
C ALA A 72 -17.35 30.46 -8.62
N LEU A 73 -16.14 30.46 -9.17
CA LEU A 73 -14.89 30.63 -8.41
C LEU A 73 -14.81 31.98 -7.71
N ARG A 74 -15.22 33.06 -8.39
CA ARG A 74 -15.26 34.41 -7.79
C ARG A 74 -16.28 34.51 -6.65
N LYS A 75 -17.46 33.90 -6.81
CA LYS A 75 -18.51 33.86 -5.77
C LYS A 75 -18.07 33.06 -4.55
N TRP A 76 -17.38 31.94 -4.77
CA TRP A 76 -16.77 31.17 -3.68
C TRP A 76 -15.69 31.96 -2.94
N LEU A 77 -14.77 32.61 -3.66
CA LEU A 77 -13.72 33.44 -3.05
C LEU A 77 -14.28 34.67 -2.30
N SER A 78 -15.52 35.09 -2.61
CA SER A 78 -16.24 36.12 -1.86
C SER A 78 -17.02 35.60 -0.64
N GLY A 79 -16.95 34.30 -0.34
CA GLY A 79 -17.51 33.68 0.87
C GLY A 79 -18.86 32.98 0.68
N GLU A 80 -19.26 32.69 -0.56
CA GLU A 80 -20.51 31.98 -0.86
C GLU A 80 -20.22 30.48 -1.06
N ASP A 81 -20.30 29.69 0.03
CA ASP A 81 -19.90 28.26 0.06
C ASP A 81 -20.70 27.35 -0.90
N THR A 82 -21.89 27.77 -1.32
CA THR A 82 -22.69 27.03 -2.31
C THR A 82 -22.10 27.07 -3.71
N ALA A 83 -21.31 28.11 -4.04
CA ALA A 83 -20.66 28.25 -5.34
C ALA A 83 -19.47 27.28 -5.54
N PHE A 84 -18.97 26.69 -4.45
CA PHE A 84 -17.91 25.68 -4.51
C PHE A 84 -18.38 24.38 -5.20
N GLN A 85 -19.61 23.97 -4.94
CA GLN A 85 -20.21 22.76 -5.52
C GLN A 85 -20.37 22.92 -7.04
N ASP A 86 -20.83 24.09 -7.48
CA ASP A 86 -20.97 24.45 -8.89
C ASP A 86 -19.61 24.54 -9.61
N TRP A 87 -18.55 24.96 -8.92
CA TRP A 87 -17.19 25.01 -9.47
C TRP A 87 -16.51 23.63 -9.59
N ILE A 88 -16.75 22.72 -8.64
CA ILE A 88 -16.23 21.34 -8.66
C ILE A 88 -16.97 20.46 -9.67
N GLY A 89 -18.16 20.88 -10.12
CA GLY A 89 -18.95 20.13 -11.10
C GLY A 89 -19.55 18.85 -10.52
N VAL A 90 -19.78 18.80 -9.21
CA VAL A 90 -20.57 17.74 -8.59
C VAL A 90 -22.02 17.97 -9.00
N PRO A 91 -22.72 16.98 -9.61
CA PRO A 91 -24.11 17.17 -9.97
C PRO A 91 -24.95 17.29 -8.69
N THR A 92 -25.27 18.53 -8.32
CA THR A 92 -26.31 18.82 -7.33
C THR A 92 -27.63 18.34 -7.91
N THR A 93 -28.19 17.30 -7.29
CA THR A 93 -29.55 16.84 -7.56
C THR A 93 -30.54 17.85 -6.97
N SER A 94 -30.65 19.01 -7.61
CA SER A 94 -31.68 20.00 -7.34
C SER A 94 -32.11 20.65 -8.64
N GLY A 95 -32.97 19.96 -9.38
CA GLY A 95 -33.60 20.42 -10.61
C GLY A 95 -34.54 19.34 -11.14
N GLY A 96 -35.85 19.54 -11.03
CA GLY A 96 -36.85 18.48 -11.08
C GLY A 96 -37.09 17.82 -12.44
N ALA A 97 -37.49 16.55 -12.40
CA ALA A 97 -38.64 16.01 -13.13
C ALA A 97 -38.91 14.55 -12.73
N LEU A 98 -40.21 14.24 -12.58
CA LEU A 98 -40.86 12.93 -12.55
C LEU A 98 -40.89 12.15 -11.23
N THR A 99 -42.12 12.13 -10.72
CA THR A 99 -42.71 11.23 -9.73
C THR A 99 -42.27 9.77 -9.89
N ALA A 100 -41.53 9.26 -8.91
CA ALA A 100 -41.51 7.83 -8.60
C ALA A 100 -41.57 7.66 -7.08
N ARG A 101 -42.71 7.15 -6.63
CA ARG A 101 -43.07 6.86 -5.24
C ARG A 101 -42.09 5.83 -4.67
N ALA A 102 -41.13 6.27 -3.87
CA ALA A 102 -40.26 5.37 -3.11
C ALA A 102 -41.06 4.73 -1.97
N THR A 103 -41.42 3.46 -2.12
CA THR A 103 -41.81 2.59 -1.01
C THR A 103 -40.55 2.19 -0.24
N PRO A 104 -40.60 2.10 1.11
CA PRO A 104 -39.49 1.53 1.87
C PRO A 104 -39.40 0.04 1.51
N ASP A 105 -38.32 -0.34 0.82
CA ASP A 105 -38.08 -1.69 0.32
C ASP A 105 -37.80 -2.63 1.51
N ARG A 106 -38.85 -3.28 2.00
CA ARG A 106 -38.75 -4.36 2.97
C ARG A 106 -38.26 -5.58 2.19
N MET A 107 -36.94 -5.78 2.20
CA MET A 107 -36.24 -6.91 1.56
C MET A 107 -37.03 -8.21 1.75
N SER A 108 -37.49 -8.82 0.66
CA SER A 108 -38.27 -10.06 0.73
C SER A 108 -37.49 -11.17 1.43
N ASP A 109 -38.17 -12.00 2.22
CA ASP A 109 -37.55 -13.09 2.99
C ASP A 109 -36.73 -14.05 2.09
N ASP A 110 -37.13 -14.21 0.83
CA ASP A 110 -36.39 -14.97 -0.18
C ASP A 110 -35.05 -14.33 -0.52
N LYS A 111 -34.99 -13.00 -0.62
CA LYS A 111 -33.76 -12.25 -0.88
C LYS A 111 -32.83 -12.28 0.34
N VAL A 112 -33.40 -12.28 1.55
CA VAL A 112 -32.63 -12.47 2.79
C VAL A 112 -32.04 -13.89 2.86
N ARG A 113 -32.79 -14.92 2.46
CA ARG A 113 -32.30 -16.30 2.40
C ARG A 113 -31.20 -16.48 1.34
N GLU A 114 -31.36 -15.87 0.17
CA GLU A 114 -30.36 -15.88 -0.89
C GLU A 114 -29.06 -15.17 -0.45
N LEU A 115 -29.17 -14.03 0.23
CA LEU A 115 -28.00 -13.32 0.77
C LEU A 115 -27.27 -14.14 1.84
N ARG A 116 -27.99 -14.90 2.69
CA ARG A 116 -27.34 -15.82 3.64
C ARG A 116 -26.63 -16.98 2.95
N SER A 117 -27.20 -17.53 1.88
CA SER A 117 -26.54 -18.58 1.09
C SER A 117 -25.25 -18.06 0.46
N LYS A 118 -25.32 -16.87 -0.16
CA LYS A 118 -24.14 -16.21 -0.74
C LYS A 118 -23.10 -15.85 0.32
N ALA A 119 -23.52 -15.44 1.52
CA ALA A 119 -22.59 -15.18 2.61
C ALA A 119 -21.82 -16.45 3.03
N MET A 120 -22.50 -17.60 3.15
CA MET A 120 -21.84 -18.87 3.46
C MET A 120 -20.90 -19.34 2.33
N GLU A 121 -21.27 -19.14 1.07
CA GLU A 121 -20.39 -19.42 -0.07
C GLU A 121 -19.14 -18.52 -0.05
N VAL A 122 -19.30 -17.22 0.20
CA VAL A 122 -18.18 -16.28 0.33
C VAL A 122 -17.29 -16.63 1.51
N ASP A 123 -17.85 -17.03 2.64
CA ASP A 123 -17.09 -17.48 3.81
C ASP A 123 -16.34 -18.79 3.54
N GLY A 124 -16.94 -19.72 2.80
CA GLY A 124 -16.26 -20.94 2.33
C GLY A 124 -15.07 -20.62 1.42
N MET A 125 -15.26 -19.73 0.43
CA MET A 125 -14.20 -19.27 -0.46
C MET A 125 -13.09 -18.54 0.31
N ARG A 126 -13.43 -17.75 1.34
CA ARG A 126 -12.45 -17.09 2.22
C ARG A 126 -11.64 -18.10 3.04
N ALA A 127 -12.29 -19.13 3.58
CA ALA A 127 -11.60 -20.19 4.31
C ALA A 127 -10.63 -20.98 3.42
N GLU A 128 -11.01 -21.25 2.17
CA GLU A 128 -10.13 -21.87 1.17
C GLU A 128 -8.94 -20.97 0.81
N LEU A 129 -9.17 -19.66 0.60
CA LEU A 129 -8.11 -18.69 0.35
C LEU A 129 -7.13 -18.59 1.52
N GLU A 130 -7.63 -18.58 2.76
CA GLU A 130 -6.78 -18.51 3.95
C GLU A 130 -5.97 -19.81 4.13
N SER A 131 -6.56 -20.97 3.82
CA SER A 131 -5.86 -22.26 3.80
C SER A 131 -4.74 -22.29 2.74
N MET A 132 -5.02 -21.79 1.52
CA MET A 132 -4.02 -21.66 0.47
C MET A 132 -2.90 -20.69 0.86
N ARG A 133 -3.25 -19.55 1.48
CA ARG A 133 -2.28 -18.56 1.97
C ARG A 133 -1.39 -19.13 3.06
N ALA A 134 -1.96 -19.86 4.02
CA ALA A 134 -1.20 -20.53 5.07
C ALA A 134 -0.23 -21.56 4.50
N THR A 135 -0.66 -22.34 3.51
CA THR A 135 0.17 -23.33 2.82
C THR A 135 1.31 -22.65 2.05
N LEU A 136 1.01 -21.60 1.30
CA LEU A 136 2.01 -20.82 0.55
C LEU A 136 3.04 -20.19 1.49
N ASN A 137 2.61 -19.58 2.60
CA ASN A 137 3.51 -18.98 3.59
C ASN A 137 4.43 -20.02 4.25
N ARG A 138 3.91 -21.23 4.51
CA ARG A 138 4.72 -22.34 5.02
C ARG A 138 5.79 -22.76 4.01
N GLU A 139 5.43 -22.91 2.73
CA GLU A 139 6.40 -23.27 1.69
C GLU A 139 7.42 -22.16 1.42
N LEU A 140 7.01 -20.89 1.45
CA LEU A 140 7.92 -19.75 1.37
C LEU A 140 8.89 -19.70 2.56
N SER A 141 8.43 -20.04 3.77
CA SER A 141 9.30 -20.17 4.94
C SER A 141 10.30 -21.32 4.78
N ASN A 142 9.89 -22.46 4.25
CA ASN A 142 10.78 -23.58 3.94
C ASN A 142 11.84 -23.18 2.90
N PHE A 143 11.46 -22.40 1.89
CA PHE A 143 12.36 -21.85 0.88
C PHE A 143 13.38 -20.88 1.49
N ARG A 144 12.92 -19.94 2.33
CA ARG A 144 13.79 -18.99 3.05
C ARG A 144 14.78 -19.68 3.98
N GLN A 145 14.39 -20.81 4.58
CA GLN A 145 15.24 -21.61 5.46
C GLN A 145 16.23 -22.53 4.70
N GLY A 146 16.22 -22.53 3.36
CA GLY A 146 17.08 -23.40 2.56
C GLY A 146 16.73 -24.89 2.66
N LYS A 147 15.55 -25.23 3.19
CA LYS A 147 15.05 -26.60 3.33
C LYS A 147 14.23 -27.06 2.11
N PHE A 148 14.27 -26.28 1.04
CA PHE A 148 13.59 -26.59 -0.21
C PHE A 148 14.42 -27.58 -1.02
N ASP A 149 13.88 -28.78 -1.23
CA ASP A 149 14.47 -29.80 -2.08
C ASP A 149 13.66 -29.86 -3.40
N PRO A 150 14.22 -29.34 -4.52
CA PRO A 150 13.54 -29.33 -5.80
C PRO A 150 13.20 -30.74 -6.31
N VAL A 151 14.02 -31.75 -5.99
CA VAL A 151 13.82 -33.13 -6.45
C VAL A 151 12.62 -33.74 -5.73
N LYS A 152 12.56 -33.56 -4.41
CA LYS A 152 11.43 -34.00 -3.59
C LYS A 152 10.11 -33.38 -4.04
N TYR A 153 10.10 -32.08 -4.39
CA TYR A 153 8.89 -31.41 -4.88
C TYR A 153 8.42 -31.96 -6.24
N ILE A 154 9.36 -32.30 -7.14
CA ILE A 154 9.05 -32.94 -8.43
C ILE A 154 8.48 -34.34 -8.20
N GLU A 155 9.06 -35.12 -7.28
CA GLU A 155 8.55 -36.45 -6.91
C GLU A 155 7.14 -36.36 -6.32
N GLU A 156 6.92 -35.48 -5.34
CA GLU A 156 5.61 -35.26 -4.73
C GLU A 156 4.57 -34.83 -5.78
N THR A 157 4.92 -33.91 -6.69
CA THR A 157 4.05 -33.48 -7.80
C THR A 157 3.71 -34.64 -8.73
N ALA A 158 4.68 -35.50 -9.06
CA ALA A 158 4.44 -36.68 -9.89
C ALA A 158 3.53 -37.70 -9.18
N THR A 159 3.70 -37.91 -7.88
CA THR A 159 2.82 -38.80 -7.10
C THR A 159 1.38 -38.28 -7.01
N LEU A 160 1.21 -36.98 -6.74
CA LEU A 160 -0.10 -36.30 -6.72
C LEU A 160 -0.79 -36.37 -8.08
N SER A 161 -0.05 -36.18 -9.17
CA SER A 161 -0.58 -36.34 -10.54
C SER A 161 -1.09 -37.77 -10.79
N LYS A 162 -0.34 -38.79 -10.35
CA LYS A 162 -0.77 -40.19 -10.46
C LYS A 162 -2.01 -40.48 -9.61
N GLN A 163 -2.08 -39.94 -8.39
CA GLN A 163 -3.26 -40.06 -7.53
C GLN A 163 -4.49 -39.40 -8.16
N LEU A 164 -4.34 -38.20 -8.71
CA LEU A 164 -5.41 -37.47 -9.40
C LEU A 164 -5.95 -38.27 -10.60
N GLN A 165 -5.08 -38.84 -11.44
CA GLN A 165 -5.50 -39.69 -12.56
C GLN A 165 -6.27 -40.93 -12.08
N THR A 166 -5.86 -41.52 -10.95
CA THR A 166 -6.55 -42.67 -10.34
C THR A 166 -7.95 -42.28 -9.85
N GLU A 167 -8.09 -41.13 -9.19
CA GLU A 167 -9.40 -40.63 -8.74
C GLU A 167 -10.31 -40.24 -9.91
N ILE A 168 -9.76 -39.69 -11.00
CA ILE A 168 -10.53 -39.44 -12.23
C ILE A 168 -11.06 -40.75 -12.83
N ALA A 169 -10.25 -41.81 -12.85
CA ALA A 169 -10.67 -43.12 -13.34
C ALA A 169 -11.81 -43.71 -12.47
N LYS A 170 -11.65 -43.67 -11.14
CA LYS A 170 -12.70 -44.13 -10.20
C LYS A 170 -14.00 -43.33 -10.35
N ARG A 171 -13.93 -42.00 -10.52
CA ARG A 171 -15.12 -41.17 -10.74
C ARG A 171 -15.88 -41.61 -11.99
N LYS A 172 -15.17 -41.91 -13.09
CA LYS A 172 -15.80 -42.41 -14.32
C LYS A 172 -16.46 -43.78 -14.11
N GLU A 173 -15.86 -44.66 -13.33
CA GLU A 173 -16.44 -45.95 -12.97
C GLU A 173 -17.74 -45.77 -12.16
N LEU A 174 -17.71 -44.96 -11.11
CA LEU A 174 -18.91 -44.64 -10.31
C LEU A 174 -20.01 -43.95 -11.13
N GLU A 175 -19.64 -43.06 -12.06
CA GLU A 175 -20.60 -42.43 -12.97
C GLU A 175 -21.29 -43.48 -13.87
N GLN A 176 -20.55 -44.48 -14.36
CA GLN A 176 -21.12 -45.60 -15.12
C GLN A 176 -22.04 -46.47 -14.26
N GLU A 177 -21.64 -46.79 -13.02
CA GLU A 177 -22.48 -47.54 -12.07
C GLU A 177 -23.80 -46.80 -11.80
N ILE A 178 -23.74 -45.49 -11.55
CA ILE A 178 -24.93 -44.65 -11.36
C ILE A 178 -25.81 -44.70 -12.61
N GLU A 179 -25.24 -44.67 -13.82
CA GLU A 179 -26.01 -44.78 -15.05
C GLU A 179 -26.69 -46.15 -15.18
N HIS A 180 -26.00 -47.23 -14.82
CA HIS A 180 -26.58 -48.57 -14.78
C HIS A 180 -27.71 -48.68 -13.75
N ILE A 181 -27.52 -48.13 -12.55
CA ILE A 181 -28.56 -48.08 -11.50
C ILE A 181 -29.77 -47.27 -11.98
N LYS A 182 -29.56 -46.13 -12.65
CA LYS A 182 -30.65 -45.33 -13.24
C LYS A 182 -31.43 -46.12 -14.27
N LYS A 183 -30.75 -46.82 -15.19
CA LYS A 183 -31.39 -47.70 -16.19
C LYS A 183 -32.18 -48.83 -15.51
N GLY A 184 -31.61 -49.48 -14.49
CA GLY A 184 -32.27 -50.51 -13.70
C GLY A 184 -33.51 -49.99 -12.95
N SER A 185 -33.42 -48.82 -12.32
CA SER A 185 -34.52 -48.18 -11.59
C SER A 185 -35.67 -47.82 -12.53
N ILE A 186 -35.37 -47.31 -13.73
CA ILE A 186 -36.38 -47.06 -14.77
C ILE A 186 -37.09 -48.38 -15.17
N ALA A 187 -36.34 -49.48 -15.32
CA ALA A 187 -36.91 -50.78 -15.65
C ALA A 187 -37.85 -51.30 -14.54
N VAL A 188 -37.45 -51.18 -13.28
CA VAL A 188 -38.28 -51.56 -12.13
C VAL A 188 -39.53 -50.70 -12.04
N ILE A 189 -39.40 -49.37 -12.13
CA ILE A 189 -40.54 -48.44 -12.12
C ILE A 189 -41.52 -48.78 -13.26
N LYS A 190 -41.00 -49.06 -14.47
CA LYS A 190 -41.83 -49.45 -15.62
C LYS A 190 -42.55 -50.78 -15.38
N TYR A 191 -41.88 -51.76 -14.78
CA TYR A 191 -42.49 -53.04 -14.40
C TYR A 191 -43.59 -52.86 -13.35
N VAL A 192 -43.32 -52.11 -12.28
CA VAL A 192 -44.29 -51.81 -11.20
C VAL A 192 -45.50 -51.05 -11.75
N LYS A 193 -45.29 -50.01 -12.58
CA LYS A 193 -46.38 -49.27 -13.23
C LYS A 193 -47.21 -50.19 -14.14
N THR A 194 -46.57 -51.12 -14.86
CA THR A 194 -47.27 -52.11 -15.70
C THR A 194 -48.08 -53.11 -14.88
N GLN A 195 -47.58 -53.53 -13.71
CA GLN A 195 -48.31 -54.42 -12.79
C GLN A 195 -49.50 -53.71 -12.12
N GLN A 196 -49.35 -52.44 -11.73
CA GLN A 196 -50.44 -51.64 -11.17
C GLN A 196 -51.58 -51.41 -12.16
N LEU A 197 -51.26 -51.23 -13.45
CA LEU A 197 -52.27 -51.10 -14.51
C LEU A 197 -53.02 -52.41 -14.80
N LYS A 198 -52.43 -53.58 -14.51
CA LYS A 198 -53.08 -54.89 -14.67
C LYS A 198 -54.02 -55.25 -13.51
N ALA A 199 -53.94 -54.57 -12.36
CA ALA A 199 -54.71 -54.89 -11.16
C ALA A 199 -56.16 -54.34 -11.13
N GLY A 200 -56.71 -53.89 -12.27
CA GLY A 200 -58.13 -53.54 -12.43
C GLY A 200 -58.46 -52.07 -12.11
N THR A 201 -58.89 -51.32 -13.11
CA THR A 201 -59.16 -49.87 -13.01
C THR A 201 -60.62 -49.56 -12.68
N SER A 202 -60.85 -48.96 -11.50
CA SER A 202 -62.06 -48.20 -11.16
C SER A 202 -62.29 -47.03 -12.14
N PRO A 203 -63.54 -46.61 -12.42
CA PRO A 203 -63.84 -45.48 -13.31
C PRO A 203 -63.18 -44.15 -12.89
N GLU A 204 -62.87 -43.98 -11.61
CA GLU A 204 -62.08 -42.84 -11.09
C GLU A 204 -60.61 -42.89 -11.55
N MET A 205 -60.02 -44.09 -11.61
CA MET A 205 -58.67 -44.30 -12.14
C MET A 205 -58.62 -44.03 -13.64
N LYS A 206 -59.68 -44.33 -14.39
CA LYS A 206 -59.75 -44.05 -15.83
C LYS A 206 -59.74 -42.55 -16.13
N LYS A 207 -60.50 -41.75 -15.37
CA LYS A 207 -60.45 -40.28 -15.46
C LYS A 207 -59.10 -39.70 -15.05
N ARG A 208 -58.47 -40.23 -13.99
CA ARG A 208 -57.10 -39.84 -13.61
C ARG A 208 -56.08 -40.21 -14.69
N LEU A 209 -56.22 -41.37 -15.34
CA LEU A 209 -55.35 -41.79 -16.43
C LEU A 209 -55.49 -40.88 -17.65
N GLU A 210 -56.71 -40.47 -18.01
CA GLU A 210 -56.95 -39.51 -19.10
C GLU A 210 -56.37 -38.13 -18.77
N GLN A 211 -56.49 -37.68 -17.52
CA GLN A 211 -55.88 -36.43 -17.06
C GLN A 211 -54.34 -36.51 -17.01
N GLU A 212 -53.78 -37.62 -16.54
CA GLU A 212 -52.34 -37.89 -16.59
C GLU A 212 -51.82 -37.96 -18.02
N GLN A 213 -52.54 -38.59 -18.95
CA GLN A 213 -52.17 -38.63 -20.37
C GLN A 213 -52.15 -37.23 -20.99
N LYS A 214 -53.11 -36.38 -20.63
CA LYS A 214 -53.14 -34.99 -21.10
C LYS A 214 -51.95 -34.18 -20.55
N LEU A 215 -51.63 -34.36 -19.27
CA LEU A 215 -50.43 -33.76 -18.65
C LEU A 215 -49.13 -34.31 -19.25
N GLU A 216 -49.06 -35.61 -19.54
CA GLU A 216 -47.90 -36.22 -20.20
C GLU A 216 -47.69 -35.63 -21.60
N GLN A 217 -48.76 -35.40 -22.38
CA GLN A 217 -48.70 -34.74 -23.68
C GLN A 217 -48.24 -33.27 -23.57
N GLU A 218 -48.74 -32.52 -22.58
CA GLU A 218 -48.29 -31.14 -22.31
C GLU A 218 -46.81 -31.11 -21.92
N ILE A 219 -46.37 -32.02 -21.04
CA ILE A 219 -44.96 -32.15 -20.65
C ILE A 219 -44.09 -32.56 -21.85
N GLU A 220 -44.56 -33.43 -22.74
CA GLU A 220 -43.83 -33.81 -23.95
C GLU A 220 -43.68 -32.62 -24.91
N HIS A 221 -44.73 -31.80 -25.06
CA HIS A 221 -44.69 -30.60 -25.88
C HIS A 221 -43.73 -29.56 -25.30
N ILE A 222 -43.74 -29.36 -23.97
CA ILE A 222 -42.78 -28.51 -23.26
C ILE A 222 -41.35 -29.05 -23.45
N LYS A 223 -41.12 -30.35 -23.28
CA LYS A 223 -39.80 -30.97 -23.49
C LYS A 223 -39.28 -30.78 -24.91
N LYS A 224 -40.13 -30.96 -25.92
CA LYS A 224 -39.77 -30.70 -27.33
C LYS A 224 -39.40 -29.22 -27.54
N GLY A 225 -40.16 -28.30 -26.94
CA GLY A 225 -39.85 -26.87 -26.93
C GLY A 225 -38.52 -26.56 -26.24
N SER A 226 -38.27 -27.10 -25.04
CA SER A 226 -37.01 -26.93 -24.31
C SER A 226 -35.83 -27.53 -25.06
N ILE A 227 -35.97 -28.69 -25.70
CA ILE A 227 -34.92 -29.28 -26.54
C ILE A 227 -34.63 -28.39 -27.75
N ALA A 228 -35.65 -27.81 -28.39
CA ALA A 228 -35.46 -26.87 -29.49
C ALA A 228 -34.72 -25.60 -29.04
N VAL A 229 -35.09 -25.03 -27.88
CA VAL A 229 -34.40 -23.88 -27.28
C VAL A 229 -32.96 -24.24 -26.90
N ILE A 230 -32.73 -25.36 -26.22
CA ILE A 230 -31.39 -25.84 -25.85
C ILE A 230 -30.54 -26.07 -27.11
N LYS A 231 -31.11 -26.68 -28.16
CA LYS A 231 -30.41 -26.91 -29.43
C LYS A 231 -30.08 -25.58 -30.11
N TYR A 232 -30.99 -24.61 -30.10
CA TYR A 232 -30.76 -23.28 -30.63
C TYR A 232 -29.67 -22.54 -29.85
N VAL A 233 -29.76 -22.50 -28.51
CA VAL A 233 -28.77 -21.90 -27.61
C VAL A 233 -27.41 -22.58 -27.78
N LYS A 234 -27.36 -23.91 -27.82
CA LYS A 234 -26.12 -24.66 -28.03
C LYS A 234 -25.54 -24.45 -29.43
N THR A 235 -26.37 -24.33 -30.47
CA THR A 235 -25.90 -23.99 -31.82
C THR A 235 -25.36 -22.55 -31.88
N GLN A 236 -25.97 -21.60 -31.16
CA GLN A 236 -25.47 -20.24 -31.04
C GLN A 236 -24.16 -20.19 -30.22
N GLN A 237 -24.06 -20.96 -29.13
CA GLN A 237 -22.83 -21.09 -28.34
C GLN A 237 -21.70 -21.76 -29.12
N LEU A 238 -22.00 -22.74 -29.98
CA LEU A 238 -21.00 -23.38 -30.85
C LEU A 238 -20.58 -22.47 -32.01
N LYS A 239 -21.48 -21.64 -32.55
CA LYS A 239 -21.12 -20.58 -33.50
C LYS A 239 -20.30 -19.46 -32.84
N ALA A 240 -20.47 -19.24 -31.53
CA ALA A 240 -19.64 -18.38 -30.71
C ALA A 240 -18.36 -19.09 -30.19
N GLY A 241 -18.22 -20.40 -30.42
CA GLY A 241 -17.06 -21.19 -30.02
C GLY A 241 -15.91 -21.01 -31.01
N THR A 242 -14.84 -20.35 -30.56
CA THR A 242 -13.58 -20.11 -31.29
C THR A 242 -13.77 -19.75 -32.76
N SER A 243 -14.06 -18.47 -33.01
CA SER A 243 -13.97 -17.86 -34.34
C SER A 243 -12.69 -18.34 -35.07
N PRO A 244 -12.71 -18.60 -36.40
CA PRO A 244 -11.49 -18.85 -37.17
C PRO A 244 -10.41 -17.77 -36.95
N GLU A 245 -10.81 -16.59 -36.52
CA GLU A 245 -9.96 -15.49 -36.06
C GLU A 245 -9.19 -15.81 -34.77
N MET A 246 -9.81 -16.48 -33.79
CA MET A 246 -9.14 -16.95 -32.56
C MET A 246 -8.12 -18.04 -32.87
N LYS A 247 -8.41 -18.92 -33.83
CA LYS A 247 -7.45 -19.94 -34.28
C LYS A 247 -6.25 -19.30 -34.98
N LYS A 248 -6.48 -18.32 -35.86
CA LYS A 248 -5.40 -17.51 -36.45
C LYS A 248 -4.58 -16.75 -35.41
N ARG A 249 -5.24 -16.19 -34.38
CA ARG A 249 -4.58 -15.50 -33.28
C ARG A 249 -3.71 -16.45 -32.44
N LEU A 250 -4.18 -17.67 -32.18
CA LEU A 250 -3.41 -18.71 -31.51
C LEU A 250 -2.19 -19.13 -32.34
N GLU A 251 -2.35 -19.33 -33.66
CA GLU A 251 -1.24 -19.64 -34.57
C GLU A 251 -0.21 -18.49 -34.65
N GLN A 252 -0.66 -17.23 -34.61
CA GLN A 252 0.21 -16.06 -34.55
C GLN A 252 0.96 -15.97 -33.22
N GLU A 253 0.29 -16.19 -32.08
CA GLU A 253 0.96 -16.24 -30.77
C GLU A 253 1.99 -17.37 -30.67
N GLN A 254 1.70 -18.54 -31.25
CA GLN A 254 2.66 -19.64 -31.31
C GLN A 254 3.92 -19.26 -32.12
N LYS A 255 3.75 -18.61 -33.28
CA LYS A 255 4.88 -18.12 -34.07
C LYS A 255 5.69 -17.05 -33.33
N LEU A 256 5.03 -16.10 -32.67
CA LEU A 256 5.71 -15.09 -31.86
C LEU A 256 6.48 -15.72 -30.70
N ARG A 257 5.92 -16.78 -30.07
CA ARG A 257 6.63 -17.53 -29.01
C ARG A 257 7.87 -18.23 -29.55
N GLU A 258 7.78 -18.88 -30.71
CA GLU A 258 8.93 -19.51 -31.37
C GLU A 258 10.00 -18.46 -31.72
N GLU A 259 9.61 -17.32 -32.28
CA GLU A 259 10.52 -16.22 -32.60
C GLU A 259 11.25 -15.70 -31.35
N ILE A 260 10.52 -15.39 -30.27
CA ILE A 260 11.08 -14.95 -28.98
C ILE A 260 12.00 -16.02 -28.39
N GLU A 261 11.67 -17.30 -28.49
CA GLU A 261 12.52 -18.38 -28.00
C GLU A 261 13.84 -18.46 -28.78
N THR A 262 13.79 -18.31 -30.11
CA THR A 262 15.01 -18.27 -30.92
C THR A 262 15.87 -17.03 -30.64
N GLU A 263 15.24 -15.87 -30.41
CA GLU A 263 15.95 -14.64 -30.04
C GLU A 263 16.58 -14.75 -28.66
N SER A 264 15.84 -15.29 -27.68
CA SER A 264 16.37 -15.62 -26.34
C SER A 264 17.57 -16.57 -26.42
N ALA A 265 17.53 -17.59 -27.28
CA ALA A 265 18.65 -18.50 -27.47
C ALA A 265 19.87 -17.80 -28.07
N LYS A 266 19.68 -16.89 -29.04
CA LYS A 266 20.75 -16.05 -29.61
C LYS A 266 21.34 -15.09 -28.56
N LEU A 267 20.49 -14.41 -27.78
CA LEU A 267 20.95 -13.51 -26.72
C LEU A 267 21.70 -14.27 -25.62
N ARG A 268 21.29 -15.50 -25.30
CA ARG A 268 22.03 -16.39 -24.38
C ARG A 268 23.42 -16.73 -24.91
N SER A 269 23.55 -17.11 -26.18
CA SER A 269 24.86 -17.44 -26.76
C SER A 269 25.80 -16.23 -26.81
N VAL A 270 25.28 -15.05 -27.16
CA VAL A 270 26.04 -13.79 -27.13
C VAL A 270 26.49 -13.46 -25.70
N ASN A 271 25.60 -13.58 -24.71
CA ASN A 271 25.95 -13.37 -23.30
C ASN A 271 27.05 -14.33 -22.82
N GLU A 272 27.00 -15.60 -23.19
CA GLU A 272 28.04 -16.56 -22.85
C GLU A 272 29.40 -16.22 -23.49
N VAL A 273 29.40 -15.71 -24.73
CA VAL A 273 30.63 -15.22 -25.38
C VAL A 273 31.17 -13.98 -24.67
N LEU A 274 30.31 -13.01 -24.35
CA LEU A 274 30.70 -11.79 -23.63
C LEU A 274 31.23 -12.09 -22.23
N LYS A 275 30.59 -13.00 -21.48
CA LYS A 275 31.08 -13.46 -20.18
C LYS A 275 32.48 -14.05 -20.28
N LYS A 276 32.72 -14.96 -21.23
CA LYS A 276 34.05 -15.54 -21.46
C LYS A 276 35.09 -14.46 -21.82
N GLN A 277 34.72 -13.47 -22.62
CA GLN A 277 35.60 -12.34 -22.93
C GLN A 277 35.92 -11.52 -21.68
N ILE A 278 34.93 -11.20 -20.86
CA ILE A 278 35.08 -10.47 -19.59
C ILE A 278 35.96 -11.25 -18.60
N GLU A 279 35.72 -12.55 -18.41
CA GLU A 279 36.52 -13.44 -17.57
C GLU A 279 37.97 -13.51 -18.05
N SER A 280 38.19 -13.63 -19.36
CA SER A 280 39.53 -13.61 -19.95
C SER A 280 40.23 -12.26 -19.78
N GLY A 281 39.47 -11.15 -19.77
CA GLY A 281 39.95 -9.80 -19.49
C GLY A 281 40.36 -9.65 -18.02
N PHE A 282 39.54 -10.17 -17.09
CA PHE A 282 39.88 -10.22 -15.67
C PHE A 282 41.12 -11.07 -15.40
N ALA A 283 41.27 -12.21 -16.07
CA ALA A 283 42.44 -13.08 -15.93
C ALA A 283 43.77 -12.42 -16.33
N LYS A 284 43.76 -11.28 -17.01
CA LYS A 284 44.97 -10.50 -17.38
C LYS A 284 45.34 -9.43 -16.36
N LEU A 285 44.47 -9.11 -15.40
CA LEU A 285 44.71 -8.07 -14.38
C LEU A 285 45.46 -8.63 -13.16
N LYS A 286 46.05 -7.78 -12.32
CA LYS A 286 46.62 -8.21 -11.02
C LYS A 286 45.49 -8.53 -10.01
N PRO A 287 45.69 -9.42 -9.03
CA PRO A 287 44.65 -9.83 -8.07
C PRO A 287 43.88 -8.66 -7.43
N ASP A 288 44.59 -7.66 -6.89
CA ASP A 288 43.96 -6.49 -6.26
C ASP A 288 43.12 -5.65 -7.24
N GLN A 289 43.51 -5.61 -8.52
CA GLN A 289 42.77 -4.90 -9.57
C GLN A 289 41.54 -5.70 -10.05
N ARG A 290 41.58 -7.04 -9.96
CA ARG A 290 40.43 -7.90 -10.25
C ARG A 290 39.36 -7.73 -9.19
N ASP A 291 39.76 -7.71 -7.92
CA ASP A 291 38.82 -7.58 -6.80
C ASP A 291 38.13 -6.22 -6.80
N MET A 292 38.87 -5.14 -7.10
CA MET A 292 38.28 -3.80 -7.27
C MET A 292 37.30 -3.74 -8.44
N LYS A 293 37.67 -4.24 -9.62
CA LYS A 293 36.78 -4.24 -10.78
C LYS A 293 35.56 -5.15 -10.63
N ARG A 294 35.68 -6.25 -9.86
CA ARG A 294 34.56 -7.11 -9.53
C ARG A 294 33.56 -6.38 -8.63
N ARG A 295 34.05 -5.62 -7.63
CA ARG A 295 33.20 -4.77 -6.78
C ARG A 295 32.54 -3.64 -7.56
N GLU A 296 33.24 -3.02 -8.51
CA GLU A 296 32.67 -2.01 -9.41
C GLU A 296 31.56 -2.60 -10.30
N ALA A 297 31.77 -3.81 -10.83
CA ALA A 297 30.75 -4.52 -11.63
C ALA A 297 29.52 -4.88 -10.79
N ASP A 298 29.71 -5.38 -9.57
CA ASP A 298 28.61 -5.72 -8.65
C ASP A 298 27.80 -4.48 -8.24
N LEU A 299 28.46 -3.33 -8.03
CA LEU A 299 27.78 -2.05 -7.76
C LEU A 299 26.98 -1.58 -8.98
N MET A 300 27.55 -1.66 -10.18
CA MET A 300 26.88 -1.29 -11.42
C MET A 300 25.67 -2.18 -11.71
N GLU A 301 25.75 -3.49 -11.43
CA GLU A 301 24.61 -4.42 -11.55
C GLU A 301 23.49 -4.07 -10.55
N ARG A 302 23.85 -3.71 -9.31
CA ARG A 302 22.87 -3.27 -8.31
C ARG A 302 22.19 -1.95 -8.69
N GLU A 303 22.94 -0.99 -9.20
CA GLU A 303 22.37 0.27 -9.70
C GLU A 303 21.44 0.04 -10.90
N ALA A 304 21.80 -0.83 -11.83
CA ALA A 304 20.94 -1.18 -12.96
C ALA A 304 19.66 -1.91 -12.51
N ALA A 305 19.77 -2.80 -11.51
CA ALA A 305 18.64 -3.49 -10.93
C ALA A 305 17.68 -2.55 -10.17
N LEU A 306 18.21 -1.52 -9.51
CA LEU A 306 17.40 -0.48 -8.86
C LEU A 306 16.70 0.40 -9.89
N ARG A 307 17.40 0.87 -10.93
CA ARG A 307 16.77 1.64 -12.03
C ARG A 307 15.67 0.83 -12.72
N GLY A 308 15.89 -0.45 -12.99
CA GLY A 308 14.86 -1.32 -13.57
C GLY A 308 13.65 -1.52 -12.66
N LYS A 309 13.79 -1.41 -11.33
CA LYS A 309 12.65 -1.40 -10.40
C LYS A 309 11.94 -0.06 -10.38
N GLU A 310 12.70 1.05 -10.40
CA GLU A 310 12.16 2.41 -10.48
C GLU A 310 11.35 2.62 -11.76
N GLU A 311 11.85 2.17 -12.91
CA GLU A 311 11.14 2.22 -14.19
C GLU A 311 9.86 1.38 -14.18
N ARG A 312 9.87 0.21 -13.52
CA ARG A 312 8.67 -0.62 -13.35
C ARG A 312 7.64 0.03 -12.45
N ILE A 313 8.07 0.71 -11.39
CA ILE A 313 7.18 1.45 -10.50
C ILE A 313 6.61 2.68 -11.22
N ALA A 314 7.43 3.39 -12.01
CA ALA A 314 6.99 4.52 -12.82
C ALA A 314 6.03 4.10 -13.95
N ALA A 315 6.15 2.88 -14.46
CA ALA A 315 5.26 2.33 -15.48
C ALA A 315 3.89 1.87 -14.94
N ILE A 316 3.71 1.81 -13.62
CA ILE A 316 2.40 1.54 -13.01
C ILE A 316 1.61 2.85 -13.00
N HIS A 317 0.59 2.95 -13.86
CA HIS A 317 -0.32 4.09 -13.89
C HIS A 317 -1.09 4.16 -12.55
N PRO A 318 -1.24 5.34 -11.94
CA PRO A 318 -1.89 5.49 -10.62
C PRO A 318 -3.37 5.07 -10.60
N ASP A 319 -4.00 4.84 -11.76
CA ASP A 319 -5.41 4.46 -11.89
C ASP A 319 -5.69 2.94 -11.79
N GLU A 320 -4.67 2.07 -11.88
CA GLU A 320 -4.84 0.61 -11.80
C GLU A 320 -4.54 0.01 -10.41
N VAL A 321 -4.16 0.85 -9.44
CA VAL A 321 -4.00 0.41 -8.06
C VAL A 321 -5.37 0.41 -7.41
N ASN A 322 -6.05 -0.74 -7.44
CA ASN A 322 -7.12 -1.01 -6.48
C ASN A 322 -6.58 -0.67 -5.09
N ALA A 323 -7.14 0.36 -4.47
CA ALA A 323 -6.71 0.87 -3.18
C ALA A 323 -6.49 -0.33 -2.24
N PRO A 324 -5.25 -0.58 -1.76
CA PRO A 324 -5.01 -1.67 -0.84
C PRO A 324 -5.97 -1.49 0.33
N THR A 325 -6.72 -2.55 0.66
CA THR A 325 -7.67 -2.53 1.77
C THR A 325 -6.98 -1.92 2.99
N GLU A 326 -7.66 -1.05 3.73
CA GLU A 326 -7.07 -0.32 4.87
C GLU A 326 -6.36 -1.25 5.87
N GLU A 327 -6.79 -2.52 5.97
CA GLU A 327 -6.12 -3.56 6.74
C GLU A 327 -4.77 -4.02 6.16
N LEU A 328 -4.61 -4.07 4.84
CA LEU A 328 -3.33 -4.35 4.19
C LEU A 328 -2.36 -3.17 4.34
N LYS A 329 -2.87 -1.93 4.25
CA LYS A 329 -2.07 -0.72 4.52
C LYS A 329 -1.57 -0.71 5.96
N ARG A 330 -2.45 -0.97 6.92
CA ARG A 330 -2.09 -1.06 8.34
C ARG A 330 -1.05 -2.14 8.62
N ARG A 331 -1.14 -3.30 7.96
CA ARG A 331 -0.12 -4.37 8.08
C ARG A 331 1.22 -3.97 7.47
N LEU A 332 1.21 -3.32 6.31
CA LEU A 332 2.43 -2.82 5.69
C LEU A 332 3.10 -1.74 6.56
N GLU A 333 2.30 -0.84 7.13
CA GLU A 333 2.78 0.17 8.08
C GLU A 333 3.36 -0.47 9.35
N GLU A 334 2.73 -1.52 9.88
CA GLU A 334 3.24 -2.27 11.03
C GLU A 334 4.54 -3.01 10.69
N GLU A 335 4.62 -3.67 9.53
CA GLU A 335 5.83 -4.34 9.05
C GLU A 335 6.97 -3.33 8.81
N LEU A 336 6.66 -2.14 8.31
CA LEU A 336 7.63 -1.05 8.18
C LEU A 336 8.11 -0.55 9.55
N ARG A 337 7.21 -0.38 10.51
CA ARG A 337 7.58 -0.01 11.89
C ARG A 337 8.45 -1.07 12.56
N GLU A 338 8.13 -2.34 12.40
CA GLU A 338 8.94 -3.45 12.93
C GLU A 338 10.32 -3.47 12.28
N MET A 339 10.38 -3.28 10.96
CA MET A 339 11.64 -3.20 10.22
C MET A 339 12.49 -2.01 10.67
N GLU A 340 11.89 -0.83 10.87
CA GLU A 340 12.56 0.35 11.40
C GLU A 340 13.13 0.09 12.81
N GLN A 341 12.36 -0.55 13.69
CA GLN A 341 12.83 -0.93 15.03
C GLN A 341 14.01 -1.90 14.97
N ASP A 342 13.94 -2.90 14.09
CA ASP A 342 15.04 -3.84 13.86
C ASP A 342 16.31 -3.15 13.35
N TYR A 343 16.17 -2.16 12.45
CA TYR A 343 17.30 -1.37 11.98
C TYR A 343 17.89 -0.51 13.08
N LEU A 344 17.05 0.15 13.89
CA LEU A 344 17.50 0.93 15.04
C LEU A 344 18.23 0.06 16.07
N ALA A 345 17.72 -1.14 16.35
CA ALA A 345 18.36 -2.08 17.27
C ALA A 345 19.72 -2.56 16.73
N LYS A 346 19.83 -2.86 15.43
CA LYS A 346 21.11 -3.19 14.78
C LYS A 346 22.07 -2.02 14.80
N GLU A 347 21.60 -0.80 14.57
CA GLU A 347 22.41 0.41 14.64
C GLU A 347 22.96 0.62 16.05
N GLU A 348 22.15 0.43 17.09
CA GLU A 348 22.59 0.51 18.48
C GLU A 348 23.63 -0.58 18.81
N GLN A 349 23.44 -1.81 18.31
CA GLN A 349 24.42 -2.89 18.45
C GLN A 349 25.74 -2.54 17.76
N PHE A 350 25.71 -1.98 16.55
CA PHE A 350 26.92 -1.54 15.86
C PHE A 350 27.60 -0.40 16.60
N LYS A 351 26.86 0.59 17.12
CA LYS A 351 27.40 1.66 17.97
C LYS A 351 28.12 1.09 19.19
N LYS A 352 27.49 0.14 19.91
CA LYS A 352 28.12 -0.55 21.05
C LYS A 352 29.39 -1.30 20.64
N ARG A 353 29.37 -1.98 19.49
CA ARG A 353 30.53 -2.72 19.00
C ARG A 353 31.67 -1.79 18.59
N ILE A 354 31.36 -0.67 17.94
CA ILE A 354 32.33 0.37 17.59
C ILE A 354 33.00 0.92 18.85
N ILE A 355 32.22 1.32 19.87
CA ILE A 355 32.76 1.82 21.14
C ILE A 355 33.69 0.79 21.80
N SER A 356 33.28 -0.49 21.83
CA SER A 356 34.12 -1.57 22.36
C SER A 356 35.42 -1.72 21.58
N LEU A 357 35.37 -1.77 20.25
CA LEU A 357 36.54 -1.93 19.40
C LEU A 357 37.47 -0.71 19.46
N GLU A 358 36.92 0.51 19.50
CA GLU A 358 37.70 1.73 19.71
C GLU A 358 38.38 1.73 21.08
N GLY A 359 37.69 1.25 22.12
CA GLY A 359 38.26 1.00 23.43
C GLY A 359 39.44 0.02 23.37
N ASP A 360 39.26 -1.13 22.70
CA ASP A 360 40.30 -2.16 22.54
C ASP A 360 41.51 -1.61 21.77
N VAL A 361 41.28 -0.91 20.66
CA VAL A 361 42.32 -0.26 19.85
C VAL A 361 43.09 0.76 20.68
N ASN A 362 42.41 1.56 21.49
CA ASN A 362 43.06 2.53 22.36
C ASN A 362 43.89 1.84 23.46
N ARG A 363 43.41 0.75 24.03
CA ARG A 363 44.19 -0.06 25.00
C ARG A 363 45.44 -0.62 24.34
N TYR A 364 45.34 -1.26 23.18
CA TYR A 364 46.50 -1.80 22.47
C TYR A 364 47.49 -0.70 22.05
N LYS A 365 47.01 0.49 21.66
CA LYS A 365 47.88 1.64 21.38
C LYS A 365 48.65 2.12 22.61
N ILE A 366 48.03 2.08 23.80
CA ILE A 366 48.70 2.43 25.06
C ILE A 366 49.73 1.36 25.41
N GLU A 367 49.36 0.07 25.34
CA GLU A 367 50.26 -1.05 25.59
C GLU A 367 51.47 -1.05 24.67
N ASP A 368 51.28 -0.76 23.38
CA ASP A 368 52.39 -0.66 22.42
C ASP A 368 53.32 0.52 22.75
N LYS A 369 52.78 1.69 23.10
CA LYS A 369 53.59 2.83 23.56
C LYS A 369 54.39 2.48 24.81
N VAL A 370 53.77 1.84 25.79
CA VAL A 370 54.45 1.40 27.03
C VAL A 370 55.56 0.39 26.70
N ARG A 371 55.31 -0.55 25.78
CA ARG A 371 56.28 -1.53 25.33
C ARG A 371 57.48 -0.88 24.62
N VAL A 372 57.21 0.04 23.70
CA VAL A 372 58.27 0.79 22.98
C VAL A 372 59.09 1.62 23.95
N GLU A 373 58.46 2.29 24.91
CA GLU A 373 59.16 3.03 25.95
C GLU A 373 60.00 2.11 26.84
N ALA A 374 59.47 0.95 27.25
CA ALA A 374 60.21 -0.03 28.04
C ALA A 374 61.47 -0.53 27.31
N GLN A 375 61.35 -0.86 26.02
CA GLN A 375 62.49 -1.23 25.17
C GLN A 375 63.49 -0.07 25.03
N ALA A 376 63.01 1.17 24.91
CA ALA A 376 63.88 2.34 24.81
C ALA A 376 64.67 2.62 26.10
N PHE A 377 64.27 2.05 27.24
CA PHE A 377 64.95 2.18 28.52
C PHE A 377 65.77 0.95 28.91
N GLU A 378 65.66 -0.15 28.16
CA GLU A 378 66.41 -1.37 28.38
C GLU A 378 67.92 -1.15 28.16
N GLY A 379 68.74 -1.52 29.14
CA GLY A 379 70.20 -1.39 29.09
C GLY A 379 70.78 0.02 29.34
N LYS A 380 69.95 1.05 29.58
CA LYS A 380 70.43 2.41 29.88
C LYS A 380 70.94 2.58 31.32
N PRO A 381 71.94 3.44 31.56
CA PRO A 381 72.46 3.69 32.90
C PRO A 381 71.44 4.41 33.79
N ARG A 382 71.52 4.14 35.11
CA ARG A 382 70.55 4.63 36.12
C ARG A 382 70.40 6.16 36.16
N THR A 383 71.45 6.90 35.83
CA THR A 383 71.44 8.37 35.76
C THR A 383 70.56 8.89 34.61
N GLU A 384 70.61 8.27 33.44
CA GLU A 384 69.75 8.61 32.30
C GLU A 384 68.29 8.22 32.55
N LEU A 385 68.06 7.08 33.19
CA LEU A 385 66.73 6.67 33.65
C LEU A 385 66.14 7.66 34.65
N GLY A 386 66.93 8.10 35.63
CA GLY A 386 66.52 9.10 36.60
C GLY A 386 66.13 10.43 35.96
N GLY A 387 66.92 10.92 35.00
CA GLY A 387 66.60 12.15 34.26
C GLY A 387 65.37 12.04 33.35
N ALA A 388 65.09 10.85 32.79
CA ALA A 388 63.89 10.62 31.99
C ALA A 388 62.62 10.52 32.86
N LEU A 389 62.72 9.89 34.05
CA LEU A 389 61.62 9.79 35.00
C LEU A 389 61.20 11.15 35.56
N THR A 390 62.16 12.00 35.94
CA THR A 390 61.84 13.34 36.45
C THR A 390 61.20 14.24 35.40
N LYS A 391 61.63 14.13 34.13
CA LYS A 391 60.96 14.80 33.01
C LYS A 391 59.52 14.30 32.81
N LYS A 392 59.30 12.99 32.83
CA LYS A 392 57.95 12.41 32.74
C LYS A 392 57.06 12.81 33.91
N GLU A 393 57.61 12.84 35.12
CA GLU A 393 56.91 13.32 36.31
C GLU A 393 56.46 14.78 36.14
N HIS A 394 57.34 15.65 35.65
CA HIS A 394 56.99 17.03 35.34
C HIS A 394 55.90 17.15 34.25
N ASP A 395 56.03 16.39 33.16
CA ASP A 395 55.06 16.38 32.07
C ASP A 395 53.68 15.87 32.52
N VAL A 396 53.64 14.84 33.39
CA VAL A 396 52.41 14.32 33.98
C VAL A 396 51.76 15.37 34.87
N LEU A 397 52.52 16.01 35.76
CA LEU A 397 52.01 17.08 36.63
C LEU A 397 51.47 18.28 35.82
N GLN A 398 52.12 18.64 34.72
CA GLN A 398 51.64 19.70 33.83
C GLN A 398 50.32 19.28 33.14
N ARG A 399 50.21 18.04 32.66
CA ARG A 399 48.98 17.51 32.06
C ARG A 399 47.84 17.45 33.07
N GLU A 400 48.09 16.99 34.29
CA GLU A 400 47.11 16.97 35.38
C GLU A 400 46.58 18.37 35.67
N ARG A 401 47.45 19.38 35.75
CA ARG A 401 47.02 20.77 35.91
C ARG A 401 46.12 21.24 34.77
N THR A 402 46.44 20.90 33.52
CA THR A 402 45.59 21.27 32.38
C THR A 402 44.26 20.51 32.35
N LEU A 403 44.24 19.25 32.81
CA LEU A 403 43.01 18.46 32.91
C LEU A 403 42.09 19.04 33.98
N LEU A 404 42.61 19.41 35.16
CA LEU A 404 41.83 20.04 36.22
C LEU A 404 41.17 21.36 35.78
N LEU A 405 41.87 22.17 34.98
CA LEU A 405 41.29 23.39 34.40
C LEU A 405 40.16 23.07 33.42
N ARG A 406 40.35 22.07 32.55
CA ARG A 406 39.31 21.62 31.62
C ARG A 406 38.10 21.01 32.33
N GLU A 407 38.31 20.26 33.40
CA GLU A 407 37.23 19.71 34.23
C GLU A 407 36.44 20.84 34.90
N GLN A 408 37.12 21.88 35.41
CA GLN A 408 36.45 23.06 35.93
C GLN A 408 35.64 23.80 34.86
N ASP A 409 36.17 23.96 33.65
CA ASP A 409 35.45 24.59 32.54
C ASP A 409 34.25 23.74 32.09
N LEU A 410 34.39 22.41 32.04
CA LEU A 410 33.29 21.49 31.76
C LEU A 410 32.19 21.60 32.82
N GLN A 411 32.55 21.69 34.10
CA GLN A 411 31.58 21.88 35.17
C GLN A 411 30.81 23.20 35.00
N ARG A 412 31.51 24.30 34.68
CA ARG A 412 30.86 25.59 34.42
C ARG A 412 29.88 25.51 33.24
N LEU A 413 30.29 24.86 32.14
CA LEU A 413 29.41 24.67 30.98
C LEU A 413 28.19 23.80 31.31
N GLN A 414 28.34 22.78 32.16
CA GLN A 414 27.23 21.97 32.64
C GLN A 414 26.25 22.79 33.48
N ASP A 415 26.77 23.61 34.40
CA ASP A 415 25.95 24.50 35.23
C ASP A 415 25.19 25.53 34.35
N ASP A 416 25.87 26.12 33.36
CA ASP A 416 25.26 27.04 32.39
C ASP A 416 24.17 26.35 31.56
N LEU A 417 24.40 25.12 31.10
CA LEU A 417 23.40 24.32 30.38
C LEU A 417 22.17 24.07 31.26
N GLN A 418 22.38 23.69 32.53
CA GLN A 418 21.28 23.46 33.45
C GLN A 418 20.45 24.72 33.69
N VAL A 419 21.10 25.88 33.85
CA VAL A 419 20.40 27.18 33.96
C VAL A 419 19.58 27.46 32.70
N LYS A 420 20.13 27.19 31.51
CA LYS A 420 19.41 27.37 30.24
C LYS A 420 18.24 26.40 30.08
N GLU A 421 18.37 25.15 30.51
CA GLU A 421 17.28 24.17 30.54
C GLU A 421 16.14 24.64 31.45
N ASP A 422 16.47 25.17 32.64
CA ASP A 422 15.49 25.73 33.57
C ASP A 422 14.80 26.99 33.02
N GLU A 423 15.54 27.87 32.34
CA GLU A 423 14.98 29.04 31.64
C GLU A 423 14.00 28.61 30.54
N ILE A 424 14.38 27.62 29.73
CA ILE A 424 13.52 27.05 28.69
C ILE A 424 12.26 26.45 29.32
N LYS A 425 12.40 25.72 30.43
CA LYS A 425 11.27 25.11 31.14
C LYS A 425 10.29 26.17 31.67
N LYS A 426 10.80 27.26 32.26
CA LYS A 426 10.00 28.40 32.73
C LYS A 426 9.19 29.07 31.62
N VAL A 427 9.65 29.02 30.36
CA VAL A 427 8.92 29.57 29.22
C VAL A 427 7.95 28.54 28.63
N LYS A 428 8.37 27.27 28.53
CA LYS A 428 7.56 26.20 27.95
C LYS A 428 6.29 25.91 28.76
N GLU A 429 6.37 25.88 30.10
CA GLU A 429 5.20 25.56 30.93
C GLU A 429 4.04 26.57 30.76
N PRO A 430 4.26 27.90 30.84
CA PRO A 430 3.20 28.88 30.55
C PRO A 430 2.70 28.85 29.10
N LEU A 431 3.55 28.50 28.13
CA LEU A 431 3.14 28.36 26.74
C LEU A 431 2.20 27.15 26.58
N ALA A 432 2.58 25.99 27.11
CA ALA A 432 1.73 24.79 27.11
C ALA A 432 0.37 25.05 27.75
N TYR A 433 0.34 25.74 28.90
CA TYR A 433 -0.91 26.14 29.54
C TYR A 433 -1.77 27.06 28.65
N LYS A 434 -1.14 28.04 27.97
CA LYS A 434 -1.85 28.92 27.04
C LYS A 434 -2.38 28.18 25.82
N GLU A 435 -1.62 27.23 25.29
CA GLU A 435 -2.04 26.38 24.16
C GLU A 435 -3.24 25.51 24.56
N GLU A 436 -3.22 24.88 25.74
CA GLU A 436 -4.36 24.11 26.26
C GLU A 436 -5.61 24.98 26.48
N GLU A 437 -5.44 26.19 27.01
CA GLU A 437 -6.56 27.13 27.21
C GLU A 437 -7.13 27.63 25.88
N LEU A 438 -6.29 27.84 24.86
CA LEU A 438 -6.75 28.18 23.50
C LEU A 438 -7.50 27.02 22.87
N LEU A 439 -7.00 25.79 22.99
CA LEU A 439 -7.70 24.59 22.52
C LEU A 439 -9.09 24.46 23.15
N ARG A 440 -9.22 24.67 24.47
CA ARG A 440 -10.54 24.65 25.14
C ARG A 440 -11.49 25.70 24.60
N ARG A 441 -10.98 26.91 24.28
CA ARG A 441 -11.79 27.98 23.69
C ARG A 441 -12.18 27.66 22.26
N GLU A 442 -11.29 27.07 21.48
CA GLU A 442 -11.58 26.59 20.13
C GLU A 442 -12.66 25.50 20.16
N GLU A 443 -12.56 24.53 21.07
CA GLU A 443 -13.58 23.50 21.28
C GLU A 443 -14.95 24.08 21.64
N ASP A 444 -15.01 25.04 22.58
CA ASP A 444 -16.26 25.72 22.94
C ASP A 444 -16.84 26.53 21.77
N MET A 445 -16.00 27.25 21.02
CA MET A 445 -16.42 27.97 19.83
C MET A 445 -16.97 27.02 18.76
N LEU A 446 -16.30 25.90 18.50
CA LEU A 446 -16.76 24.87 17.58
C LEU A 446 -18.08 24.24 18.04
N TYR A 447 -18.27 24.05 19.35
CA TYR A 447 -19.53 23.55 19.89
C TYR A 447 -20.69 24.54 19.66
N ARG A 448 -20.47 25.82 19.95
CA ARG A 448 -21.45 26.89 19.69
C ARG A 448 -21.77 27.01 18.21
N GLU A 449 -20.75 26.94 17.36
CA GLU A 449 -20.93 26.95 15.91
C GLU A 449 -21.79 25.78 15.45
N LYS A 450 -21.51 24.55 15.92
CA LYS A 450 -22.34 23.37 15.62
C LYS A 450 -23.79 23.55 16.07
N LEU A 451 -24.02 24.17 17.23
CA LEU A 451 -25.37 24.43 17.72
C LEU A 451 -26.11 25.42 16.81
N VAL A 452 -25.46 26.53 16.45
CA VAL A 452 -26.01 27.53 15.53
C VAL A 452 -26.25 26.93 14.13
N GLN A 453 -25.35 26.10 13.62
CA GLN A 453 -25.53 25.39 12.36
C GLN A 453 -26.72 24.43 12.43
N ALA A 454 -26.91 23.71 13.54
CA ALA A 454 -28.06 22.84 13.74
C ALA A 454 -29.38 23.64 13.80
N GLU A 455 -29.41 24.78 14.47
CA GLU A 455 -30.58 25.68 14.48
C GLU A 455 -30.87 26.25 13.08
N ARG A 456 -29.84 26.65 12.33
CA ARG A 456 -29.98 27.10 10.94
C ARG A 456 -30.59 26.01 10.07
N ARG A 457 -30.11 24.77 10.17
CA ARG A 457 -30.68 23.61 9.47
C ARG A 457 -32.16 23.40 9.81
N LYS A 458 -32.53 23.45 11.09
CA LYS A 458 -33.94 23.33 11.51
C LYS A 458 -34.83 24.43 10.91
N VAL A 459 -34.32 25.66 10.87
CA VAL A 459 -35.05 26.80 10.27
C VAL A 459 -35.16 26.64 8.75
N GLU A 460 -34.12 26.17 8.08
CA GLU A 460 -34.13 25.88 6.65
C GLU A 460 -35.11 24.74 6.31
N GLU A 461 -35.13 23.67 7.10
CA GLU A 461 -36.12 22.60 6.98
C GLU A 461 -37.55 23.10 7.18
N ALA A 462 -37.79 23.97 8.16
CA ALA A 462 -39.10 24.59 8.40
C ALA A 462 -39.54 25.43 7.20
N LYS A 463 -38.63 26.25 6.65
CA LYS A 463 -38.87 27.03 5.44
C LYS A 463 -39.15 26.13 4.23
N ALA A 464 -38.39 25.05 4.04
CA ALA A 464 -38.58 24.12 2.94
C ALA A 464 -39.95 23.41 2.99
N GLN A 465 -40.44 23.11 4.19
CA GLN A 465 -41.76 22.52 4.42
C GLN A 465 -42.89 23.56 4.52
N GLY A 466 -42.58 24.84 4.31
CA GLY A 466 -43.55 25.94 4.29
C GLY A 466 -44.23 26.24 5.63
N GLY A 467 -43.57 25.94 6.75
CA GLY A 467 -44.13 26.08 8.09
C GLY A 467 -43.16 26.70 9.10
N SER A 468 -43.60 26.83 10.35
CA SER A 468 -42.73 27.28 11.45
C SER A 468 -41.91 26.13 12.05
N THR A 469 -40.83 26.44 12.76
CA THR A 469 -40.03 25.42 13.48
C THR A 469 -40.87 24.68 14.52
N GLU A 470 -41.80 25.38 15.19
CA GLU A 470 -42.73 24.77 16.15
C GLU A 470 -43.69 23.80 15.48
N GLU A 471 -44.17 24.11 14.26
CA GLU A 471 -45.01 23.19 13.49
C GLU A 471 -44.26 21.92 13.07
N LEU A 472 -42.96 22.02 12.75
CA LEU A 472 -42.12 20.86 12.48
C LEU A 472 -41.92 19.99 13.71
N ASP A 473 -41.58 20.58 14.86
CA ASP A 473 -41.41 19.84 16.11
C ASP A 473 -42.70 19.15 16.54
N MET A 474 -43.85 19.80 16.33
CA MET A 474 -45.16 19.22 16.59
C MET A 474 -45.49 18.10 15.60
N LYS A 475 -45.17 18.23 14.31
CA LYS A 475 -45.32 17.14 13.33
C LYS A 475 -44.45 15.94 13.67
N ALA A 476 -43.18 16.16 14.06
CA ALA A 476 -42.26 15.10 14.47
C ALA A 476 -42.75 14.38 15.73
N ARG A 477 -43.23 15.12 16.75
CA ARG A 477 -43.85 14.54 17.96
C ARG A 477 -45.11 13.75 17.63
N LEU A 478 -45.93 14.22 16.70
CA LEU A 478 -47.13 13.49 16.28
C LEU A 478 -46.77 12.21 15.51
N GLU A 479 -45.71 12.23 14.71
CA GLU A 479 -45.21 11.05 14.01
C GLU A 479 -44.62 10.02 14.98
N GLU A 480 -43.85 10.46 15.97
CA GLU A 480 -43.34 9.62 17.05
C GLU A 480 -44.48 8.99 17.86
N LEU A 481 -45.48 9.79 18.26
CA LEU A 481 -46.66 9.27 18.95
C LEU A 481 -47.47 8.30 18.08
N LYS A 482 -47.58 8.54 16.77
CA LYS A 482 -48.20 7.59 15.84
C LYS A 482 -47.39 6.29 15.74
N SER A 483 -46.06 6.37 15.70
CA SER A 483 -45.18 5.20 15.73
C SER A 483 -45.38 4.39 17.02
N GLN A 484 -45.39 5.06 18.17
CA GLN A 484 -45.63 4.42 19.48
C GLN A 484 -47.03 3.81 19.59
N ILE A 485 -48.06 4.47 19.04
CA ILE A 485 -49.42 3.91 18.97
C ILE A 485 -49.42 2.67 18.08
N ASN A 486 -48.84 2.73 16.87
CA ASN A 486 -48.75 1.59 15.97
C ASN A 486 -48.02 0.41 16.61
N GLN A 487 -46.91 0.66 17.29
CA GLN A 487 -46.16 -0.36 18.02
C GLN A 487 -47.03 -1.00 19.11
N LYS A 488 -47.75 -0.20 19.90
CA LYS A 488 -48.69 -0.71 20.91
C LYS A 488 -49.87 -1.46 20.29
N GLU A 489 -50.38 -1.04 19.14
CA GLU A 489 -51.43 -1.75 18.42
C GLU A 489 -50.96 -3.08 17.82
N GLU A 490 -49.71 -3.17 17.38
CA GLU A 490 -49.08 -4.43 16.96
C GLU A 490 -48.87 -5.35 18.17
N GLU A 491 -48.42 -4.82 19.31
CA GLU A 491 -48.29 -5.57 20.57
C GLU A 491 -49.64 -6.09 21.11
N VAL A 492 -50.74 -5.35 20.88
CA VAL A 492 -52.10 -5.79 21.23
C VAL A 492 -52.63 -6.80 20.21
N ARG A 493 -52.33 -6.65 18.91
CA ARG A 493 -52.73 -7.61 17.87
C ARG A 493 -52.01 -8.95 17.95
N THR A 494 -50.83 -8.97 18.54
CA THR A 494 -49.98 -10.18 18.71
C THR A 494 -50.25 -10.92 20.02
N LYS A 495 -51.08 -10.35 20.91
CA LYS A 495 -51.66 -11.00 22.09
C LYS A 495 -53.06 -11.49 21.79
#